data_AF-D8F087-F1
#
_entry.id   AF-D8F087-F1
#
_cell.length_a   1.000
_cell.length_b   1.000
_cell.length_c   1.000
_cell.angle_alpha   90.00
_cell.angle_beta   90.00
_cell.angle_gamma   90.00
#
_symmetry.space_group_name_H-M   'P 1'
#
loop_
_entity.id
_entity.type
_entity.pdbx_description
1 polymer ?
#
loop_
_entity_poly.entity_id
_entity_poly.type
_entity_poly.pdbx_seq_one_letter_code
_entity_poly.pdbx_strand_id
1 'polypeptide(L)'
;MGVVTFCRLFQQSLLENQTGWVGDFEVATSGGFWVAIRVLDKRDTRTTVPGHHVPIRRKKDARVPSKEEQLLVGNDAVLDAYVAELKKRSHGRGVVKLRRLLHLQRTYPGEPFLKAVRQALKYRLFDLSRLENIILDYTAGDFFDLS
;
A
#
# COMPACT_ATOMS: atom_id res chain seq x y z
N MET A 1 -13.22 -43.03 45.23
CA MET A 1 -12.44 -43.42 46.42
C MET A 1 -11.41 -44.44 46.00
N GLY A 2 -10.12 -44.22 46.30
CA GLY A 2 -9.11 -45.28 46.31
C GLY A 2 -8.24 -45.40 45.05
N VAL A 3 -7.17 -44.61 45.01
CA VAL A 3 -6.01 -44.77 44.11
C VAL A 3 -4.93 -45.50 44.91
N VAL A 4 -4.37 -46.61 44.41
CA VAL A 4 -2.99 -47.09 44.67
C VAL A 4 -2.69 -48.15 43.60
N THR A 5 -1.97 -47.87 42.51
CA THR A 5 -0.49 -47.75 42.34
C THR A 5 0.28 -49.05 42.63
N PHE A 6 1.26 -49.30 41.74
CA PHE A 6 2.45 -50.16 41.82
C PHE A 6 2.35 -51.56 41.17
N CYS A 7 3.34 -52.10 40.46
CA CYS A 7 4.48 -51.59 39.69
C CYS A 7 5.13 -52.84 39.06
N ARG A 8 5.59 -52.67 37.81
CA ARG A 8 6.76 -53.31 37.19
C ARG A 8 6.87 -54.84 37.04
N LEU A 9 7.23 -55.12 35.78
CA LEU A 9 8.32 -55.96 35.29
C LEU A 9 7.98 -57.38 34.83
N PHE A 10 8.57 -57.66 33.66
CA PHE A 10 9.02 -58.98 33.21
C PHE A 10 7.92 -59.88 32.62
N GLN A 11 7.86 -59.99 31.28
CA GLN A 11 8.67 -60.97 30.55
C GLN A 11 8.40 -60.85 29.04
N GLN A 12 9.47 -60.85 28.26
CA GLN A 12 9.48 -61.01 26.81
C GLN A 12 8.69 -62.27 26.41
N SER A 13 8.03 -62.26 25.25
CA SER A 13 8.57 -62.91 24.04
C SER A 13 7.48 -63.25 23.02
N LEU A 14 7.83 -63.03 21.74
CA LEU A 14 7.40 -63.80 20.57
C LEU A 14 5.92 -63.71 20.17
N LEU A 15 5.65 -62.90 19.15
CA LEU A 15 5.31 -63.45 17.83
C LEU A 15 5.62 -62.41 16.75
N GLU A 16 6.57 -62.78 15.91
CA GLU A 16 7.08 -62.08 14.75
C GLU A 16 5.95 -61.72 13.77
N ASN A 17 5.54 -60.45 13.77
CA ASN A 17 4.84 -59.90 12.62
C ASN A 17 5.89 -59.66 11.54
N GLN A 18 5.94 -60.59 10.60
CA GLN A 18 6.82 -60.62 9.44
C GLN A 18 6.57 -59.40 8.55
N THR A 19 7.26 -58.29 8.82
CA THR A 19 7.40 -57.16 7.91
C THR A 19 8.44 -57.53 6.85
N GLY A 20 8.00 -58.16 5.77
CA GLY A 20 8.82 -58.43 4.60
C GLY A 20 8.88 -57.21 3.67
N TRP A 21 10.09 -56.73 3.40
CA TRP A 21 10.34 -55.63 2.46
C TRP A 21 10.39 -56.15 1.01
N VAL A 22 9.58 -55.58 0.12
CA VAL A 22 9.82 -55.61 -1.34
C VAL A 22 9.83 -54.16 -1.83
N GLY A 23 10.98 -53.51 -1.70
CA GLY A 23 11.18 -52.09 -2.06
C GLY A 23 10.46 -51.09 -1.15
N ASP A 24 10.23 -49.88 -1.67
CA ASP A 24 9.69 -48.70 -0.96
C ASP A 24 8.15 -48.57 -1.02
N PHE A 25 7.37 -49.64 -0.80
CA PHE A 25 5.90 -49.51 -0.75
C PHE A 25 5.27 -50.37 0.35
N GLU A 26 4.49 -49.72 1.22
CA GLU A 26 3.71 -50.34 2.28
C GLU A 26 2.37 -50.85 1.70
N VAL A 27 2.04 -52.13 1.90
CA VAL A 27 0.83 -52.76 1.35
C VAL A 27 0.02 -53.41 2.47
N ALA A 28 -1.19 -52.90 2.70
CA ALA A 28 -2.15 -53.51 3.61
C ALA A 28 -3.06 -54.50 2.85
N THR A 29 -3.08 -55.76 3.26
CA THR A 29 -3.92 -56.82 2.69
C THR A 29 -5.25 -56.91 3.44
N SER A 30 -6.33 -56.40 2.84
CA SER A 30 -7.68 -56.85 3.18
C SER A 30 -8.57 -56.82 1.93
N GLY A 31 -8.96 -58.00 1.45
CA GLY A 31 -10.11 -58.17 0.56
C GLY A 31 -9.94 -57.70 -0.89
N GLY A 32 -9.10 -58.38 -1.67
CA GLY A 32 -9.37 -58.78 -3.07
C GLY A 32 -9.81 -57.76 -4.14
N PHE A 33 -9.83 -56.45 -3.87
CA PHE A 33 -10.23 -55.44 -4.85
C PHE A 33 -9.10 -54.44 -5.07
N TRP A 34 -8.53 -54.43 -6.28
CA TRP A 34 -7.48 -53.50 -6.68
C TRP A 34 -8.08 -52.11 -6.85
N VAL A 35 -8.02 -51.28 -5.81
CA VAL A 35 -8.32 -49.86 -5.92
C VAL A 35 -7.01 -49.14 -6.26
N ALA A 36 -6.83 -48.81 -7.54
CA ALA A 36 -5.76 -47.92 -7.96
C ALA A 36 -6.05 -46.49 -7.44
N ILE A 37 -5.56 -46.17 -6.25
CA ILE A 37 -5.59 -44.81 -5.73
C ILE A 37 -4.57 -44.00 -6.54
N ARG A 38 -5.04 -43.18 -7.49
CA ARG A 38 -4.17 -42.19 -8.13
C ARG A 38 -3.73 -41.19 -7.06
N VAL A 39 -2.47 -41.28 -6.65
CA VAL A 39 -1.80 -40.21 -5.89
C VAL A 39 -1.78 -38.98 -6.78
N LEU A 40 -2.67 -38.05 -6.47
CA LEU A 40 -2.77 -36.77 -7.15
C LEU A 40 -1.69 -35.88 -6.55
N ASP A 41 -0.49 -36.01 -7.08
CA ASP A 41 0.62 -35.13 -6.71
C ASP A 41 0.21 -33.66 -6.86
N LYS A 42 0.81 -32.81 -6.03
CA LYS A 42 0.41 -31.45 -5.66
C LYS A 42 0.04 -30.59 -6.87
N ARG A 43 -1.26 -30.46 -7.15
CA ARG A 43 -1.79 -29.71 -8.30
C ARG A 43 -1.67 -28.18 -8.16
N ASP A 44 -1.47 -27.67 -6.95
CA ASP A 44 -1.55 -26.23 -6.66
C ASP A 44 -0.17 -25.57 -6.48
N THR A 45 0.84 -25.99 -7.24
CA THR A 45 2.13 -25.27 -7.26
C THR A 45 2.12 -24.24 -8.38
N ARG A 46 2.16 -22.95 -8.01
CA ARG A 46 2.24 -21.85 -8.97
C ARG A 46 3.60 -21.86 -9.67
N THR A 47 3.68 -22.49 -10.82
CA THR A 47 4.85 -22.44 -11.71
C THR A 47 4.72 -21.27 -12.66
N THR A 48 5.58 -20.26 -12.51
CA THR A 48 5.61 -19.11 -13.42
C THR A 48 6.51 -19.45 -14.60
N VAL A 49 5.97 -19.43 -15.82
CA VAL A 49 6.75 -19.76 -17.04
C VAL A 49 7.88 -18.74 -17.26
N PRO A 50 9.06 -19.14 -17.80
CA PRO A 50 10.22 -18.26 -17.98
C PRO A 50 10.00 -17.03 -18.88
N GLY A 51 8.90 -17.00 -19.64
CA GLY A 51 8.47 -15.87 -20.48
C GLY A 51 7.33 -15.03 -19.90
N HIS A 52 6.90 -15.29 -18.66
CA HIS A 52 5.86 -14.48 -18.04
C HIS A 52 6.44 -13.13 -17.60
N HIS A 53 5.84 -12.04 -18.06
CA HIS A 53 6.24 -10.70 -17.61
C HIS A 53 6.19 -10.61 -16.09
N VAL A 54 7.33 -10.25 -15.48
CA VAL A 54 7.40 -9.99 -14.05
C VAL A 54 6.39 -8.89 -13.68
N PRO A 55 5.66 -9.04 -12.55
CA PRO A 55 4.80 -7.97 -12.06
C PRO A 55 5.63 -6.69 -11.92
N ILE A 56 5.10 -5.58 -12.44
CA ILE A 56 5.78 -4.28 -12.40
C ILE A 56 5.99 -3.89 -10.92
N ARG A 57 7.17 -4.21 -10.38
CA ARG A 57 7.63 -3.70 -9.08
C ARG A 57 8.10 -2.27 -9.31
N ARG A 58 7.19 -1.32 -9.10
CA ARG A 58 7.57 0.09 -9.00
C ARG A 58 8.49 0.23 -7.80
N LYS A 59 9.78 0.49 -8.02
CA LYS A 59 10.66 0.94 -6.94
C LYS A 59 10.01 2.16 -6.31
N LYS A 60 10.01 2.23 -4.98
CA LYS A 60 9.80 3.51 -4.27
C LYS A 60 11.07 4.34 -4.53
N ASP A 61 11.27 4.76 -5.77
CA ASP A 61 12.36 5.65 -6.11
C ASP A 61 12.27 6.85 -5.17
N ALA A 62 13.41 7.26 -4.63
CA ALA A 62 13.53 8.45 -3.80
C ALA A 62 12.72 9.55 -4.48
N ARG A 63 11.69 10.06 -3.79
CA ARG A 63 10.60 10.85 -4.39
C ARG A 63 11.17 12.10 -5.05
N VAL A 64 11.50 12.00 -6.33
CA VAL A 64 11.88 13.14 -7.15
C VAL A 64 10.71 14.14 -7.12
N PRO A 65 10.97 15.42 -6.83
CA PRO A 65 9.93 16.45 -6.87
C PRO A 65 9.21 16.40 -8.21
N SER A 66 7.88 16.55 -8.21
CA SER A 66 7.17 16.62 -9.50
C SER A 66 7.52 17.93 -10.21
N LYS A 67 7.38 17.97 -11.53
CA LYS A 67 7.62 19.19 -12.31
C LYS A 67 6.77 20.37 -11.79
N GLU A 68 5.53 20.09 -11.37
CA GLU A 68 4.64 21.09 -10.79
C GLU A 68 5.18 21.63 -9.45
N GLU A 69 5.75 20.76 -8.60
CA GLU A 69 6.38 21.19 -7.35
C GLU A 69 7.59 22.08 -7.59
N GLN A 70 8.44 21.71 -8.56
CA GLN A 70 9.63 22.50 -8.91
C GLN A 70 9.28 23.90 -9.43
N LEU A 71 8.11 24.07 -10.07
CA LEU A 71 7.65 25.36 -10.56
C LEU A 71 7.02 26.24 -9.48
N LEU A 72 6.52 25.64 -8.41
CA LEU A 72 5.91 26.35 -7.29
C LEU A 72 6.93 26.72 -6.22
N VAL A 73 7.90 25.84 -5.98
CA VAL A 73 8.91 25.99 -4.92
C VAL A 73 10.03 26.93 -5.35
N GLY A 74 10.46 27.82 -4.45
CA GLY A 74 11.60 28.72 -4.65
C GLY A 74 11.23 30.15 -5.07
N ASN A 75 9.93 30.45 -5.20
CA ASN A 75 9.46 31.80 -5.51
C ASN A 75 9.19 32.62 -4.24
N ASP A 76 8.51 32.04 -3.25
CA ASP A 76 8.10 32.72 -2.01
C ASP A 76 8.06 31.71 -0.85
N ALA A 77 8.60 32.09 0.31
CA ALA A 77 8.70 31.21 1.48
C ALA A 77 7.32 30.78 2.03
N VAL A 78 6.29 31.62 1.92
CA VAL A 78 4.92 31.29 2.32
C VAL A 78 4.35 30.24 1.38
N LEU A 79 4.58 30.40 0.07
CA LEU A 79 4.12 29.44 -0.93
C LEU A 79 4.81 28.09 -0.73
N ASP A 80 6.11 28.08 -0.46
CA ASP A 80 6.89 26.87 -0.16
C ASP A 80 6.31 26.12 1.06
N ALA A 81 6.03 26.85 2.15
CA ALA A 81 5.41 26.28 3.34
C ALA A 81 4.01 25.71 3.05
N TYR A 82 3.21 26.41 2.25
CA TYR A 82 1.88 25.96 1.84
C TYR A 82 1.95 24.68 0.98
N VAL A 83 2.86 24.61 0.02
CA VAL A 83 3.09 23.43 -0.84
C VAL A 83 3.52 22.23 0.00
N ALA A 84 4.43 22.41 0.96
CA ALA A 84 4.87 21.35 1.86
C ALA A 84 3.70 20.76 2.66
N GLU A 85 2.85 21.60 3.23
CA GLU A 85 1.68 21.16 4.00
C GLU A 85 0.58 20.54 3.12
N LEU A 86 0.35 21.11 1.93
CA LEU A 86 -0.60 20.58 0.95
C LEU A 86 -0.21 19.17 0.50
N LYS A 87 1.09 18.92 0.29
CA LYS A 87 1.61 17.59 -0.04
C LYS A 87 1.43 16.59 1.09
N LYS A 88 1.71 16.97 2.33
CA LYS A 88 1.55 16.08 3.51
C LYS A 88 0.11 15.56 3.65
N ARG A 89 -0.88 16.38 3.28
CA ARG A 89 -2.31 16.07 3.40
C ARG A 89 -2.92 15.43 2.17
N SER A 90 -2.18 15.37 1.07
CA SER A 90 -2.68 14.82 -0.19
C SER A 90 -2.33 13.34 -0.31
N HIS A 91 -3.21 12.56 -0.93
CA HIS A 91 -2.93 11.16 -1.24
C HIS A 91 -1.87 11.03 -2.35
N GLY A 92 -1.02 10.00 -2.23
CA GLY A 92 0.01 9.70 -3.22
C GLY A 92 1.07 10.80 -3.33
N ARG A 93 1.24 11.36 -4.54
CA ARG A 93 2.18 12.46 -4.81
C ARG A 93 1.54 13.85 -4.70
N GLY A 94 0.21 13.95 -4.58
CA GLY A 94 -0.50 15.24 -4.52
C GLY A 94 -0.46 16.10 -5.79
N VAL A 95 -0.01 15.55 -6.93
CA VAL A 95 0.24 16.28 -8.18
C VAL A 95 -1.00 17.01 -8.70
N VAL A 96 -2.20 16.44 -8.56
CA VAL A 96 -3.45 17.07 -9.00
C VAL A 96 -3.68 18.40 -8.27
N LYS A 97 -3.47 18.42 -6.94
CA LYS A 97 -3.59 19.64 -6.14
C LYS A 97 -2.50 20.64 -6.49
N LEU A 98 -1.25 20.20 -6.68
CA LEU A 98 -0.16 21.08 -7.10
C LEU A 98 -0.41 21.71 -8.47
N ARG A 99 -0.92 20.93 -9.42
CA ARG A 99 -1.30 21.42 -10.75
C ARG A 99 -2.43 22.45 -10.67
N ARG A 100 -3.44 22.21 -9.82
CA ARG A 100 -4.52 23.18 -9.60
C ARG A 100 -4.00 24.46 -8.95
N LEU A 101 -3.11 24.35 -7.96
CA LEU A 101 -2.47 25.52 -7.34
C LEU A 101 -1.66 26.34 -8.35
N LEU A 102 -0.89 25.66 -9.22
CA LEU A 102 -0.14 26.30 -10.31
C LEU A 102 -1.07 26.98 -11.32
N HIS A 103 -2.25 26.42 -11.57
CA HIS A 103 -3.26 27.09 -12.40
C HIS A 103 -3.76 28.37 -11.73
N LEU A 104 -4.11 28.33 -10.45
CA LEU A 104 -4.53 29.54 -9.70
C LEU A 104 -3.44 30.63 -9.72
N GLN A 105 -2.19 30.26 -9.52
CA GLN A 105 -1.05 31.20 -9.57
C GLN A 105 -0.91 31.89 -10.94
N ARG A 106 -1.25 31.21 -12.03
CA ARG A 106 -1.16 31.75 -13.40
C ARG A 106 -2.39 32.55 -13.81
N THR A 107 -3.56 32.23 -13.26
CA THR A 107 -4.83 32.85 -13.61
C THR A 107 -5.05 34.17 -12.88
N TYR A 108 -4.63 34.26 -11.61
CA TYR A 108 -4.92 35.41 -10.76
C TYR A 108 -3.71 36.32 -10.56
N PRO A 109 -3.92 37.61 -10.20
CA PRO A 109 -2.82 38.52 -9.90
C PRO A 109 -2.02 38.02 -8.70
N GLY A 110 -0.71 38.25 -8.70
CA GLY A 110 0.21 37.69 -7.71
C GLY A 110 -0.07 38.16 -6.28
N GLU A 111 -0.47 39.42 -6.09
CA GLU A 111 -0.72 39.99 -4.76
C GLU A 111 -1.97 39.40 -4.07
N PRO A 112 -3.18 39.40 -4.67
CA PRO A 112 -4.35 38.71 -4.13
C PRO A 112 -4.08 37.22 -3.88
N PHE A 113 -3.37 36.56 -4.78
CA PHE A 113 -2.99 35.16 -4.63
C PHE A 113 -2.13 34.93 -3.38
N LEU A 114 -1.07 35.71 -3.17
CA LEU A 114 -0.21 35.57 -2.00
C LEU A 114 -0.91 35.95 -0.69
N LYS A 115 -1.79 36.97 -0.70
CA LYS A 115 -2.66 37.30 0.44
C LYS A 115 -3.55 36.10 0.82
N ALA A 116 -4.20 35.48 -0.17
CA ALA A 116 -5.01 34.29 0.04
C ALA A 116 -4.21 33.10 0.56
N VAL A 117 -3.02 32.84 0.02
CA VAL A 117 -2.16 31.74 0.49
C VAL A 117 -1.70 31.98 1.93
N ARG A 118 -1.32 33.21 2.31
CA ARG A 118 -0.99 33.57 3.70
C ARG A 118 -2.17 33.29 4.64
N GLN A 119 -3.37 33.72 4.25
CA GLN A 119 -4.59 33.51 5.03
C GLN A 119 -4.93 32.02 5.16
N ALA A 120 -4.86 31.27 4.06
CA ALA A 120 -5.11 29.83 4.04
C ALA A 120 -4.09 29.08 4.90
N LEU A 121 -2.82 29.46 4.86
CA LEU A 121 -1.77 28.86 5.69
C LEU A 121 -2.03 29.12 7.19
N LYS A 122 -2.42 30.35 7.56
CA LYS A 122 -2.77 30.74 8.93
C LYS A 122 -3.90 29.87 9.49
N TYR A 123 -4.94 29.64 8.71
CA TYR A 123 -6.08 28.82 9.13
C TYR A 123 -5.95 27.33 8.78
N ARG A 124 -4.79 26.89 8.27
CA ARG A 124 -4.53 25.50 7.86
C ARG A 124 -5.59 24.99 6.87
N LEU A 125 -6.01 25.85 5.95
CA LEU A 125 -6.95 25.54 4.88
C LEU A 125 -6.20 24.96 3.68
N PHE A 126 -6.54 23.74 3.27
CA PHE A 126 -5.90 23.02 2.15
C PHE A 126 -6.90 22.53 1.08
N ASP A 127 -8.11 23.09 1.12
CA ASP A 127 -9.11 22.95 0.07
C ASP A 127 -8.89 24.07 -0.96
N LEU A 128 -8.57 23.68 -2.19
CA LEU A 128 -8.23 24.63 -3.25
C LEU A 128 -9.45 25.39 -3.78
N SER A 129 -10.66 24.82 -3.69
CA SER A 129 -11.88 25.53 -4.05
C SER A 129 -12.14 26.66 -3.07
N ARG A 130 -11.89 26.42 -1.78
CA ARG A 130 -12.03 27.46 -0.76
C ARG A 130 -10.92 28.51 -0.84
N LEU A 131 -9.69 28.11 -1.20
CA LEU A 131 -8.61 29.07 -1.50
C LEU A 131 -8.99 29.98 -2.67
N GLU A 132 -9.55 29.42 -3.74
CA GLU A 132 -9.99 30.17 -4.93
C GLU A 132 -11.05 31.22 -4.59
N ASN A 133 -12.04 30.88 -3.76
CA ASN A 133 -13.03 31.86 -3.28
C ASN A 133 -12.36 33.02 -2.53
N ILE A 134 -11.37 32.76 -1.66
CA ILE A 134 -10.64 33.81 -0.94
C ILE A 134 -9.85 34.69 -1.93
N ILE A 135 -9.27 34.12 -2.99
CA ILE A 135 -8.58 34.89 -4.03
C ILE A 135 -9.58 35.80 -4.74
N LEU A 136 -10.77 35.30 -5.06
CA LEU A 136 -11.83 36.08 -5.69
C LEU A 136 -12.32 37.21 -4.78
N ASP A 137 -12.46 36.98 -3.48
CA ASP A 137 -12.86 38.01 -2.52
C ASP A 137 -11.85 39.17 -2.49
N TYR A 138 -10.55 38.86 -2.45
CA TYR A 138 -9.49 39.87 -2.50
C TYR A 138 -9.45 40.59 -3.86
N THR A 139 -9.57 39.84 -4.95
CA THR A 139 -9.58 40.42 -6.30
C THR A 139 -10.79 41.33 -6.47
N ALA A 140 -11.97 40.93 -5.99
CA ALA A 140 -13.17 41.77 -6.06
C ALA A 140 -13.00 43.05 -5.25
N GLY A 141 -12.45 42.97 -4.03
CA GLY A 141 -12.16 44.15 -3.21
C GLY A 141 -11.18 45.11 -3.88
N ASP A 142 -10.09 44.59 -4.44
CA ASP A 142 -9.04 45.41 -5.06
C ASP A 142 -9.50 46.09 -6.38
N PHE A 143 -10.43 45.47 -7.14
CA PHE A 143 -10.88 46.00 -8.44
C PHE A 143 -12.19 46.79 -8.38
N PHE A 144 -13.09 46.51 -7.42
CA PHE A 144 -14.41 47.15 -7.33
C PHE A 144 -14.53 48.14 -6.18
N ASP A 145 -13.41 48.56 -5.57
CA ASP A 145 -13.41 49.72 -4.65
C ASP A 145 -13.81 50.98 -5.44
N LEU A 146 -15.12 51.26 -5.49
CA LEU A 146 -15.76 52.43 -6.07
C LEU A 146 -15.64 53.64 -5.12
N SER A 147 -14.45 53.86 -4.54
CA SER A 147 -14.17 55.00 -3.67
C SER A 147 -13.91 56.27 -4.46
#